data_AF-X1TXP8-F1
#
_entry.id   AF-X1TXP8-F1
#
_cell.length_a   1.000
_cell.length_b   1.000
_cell.length_c   1.000
_cell.angle_alpha   90.00
_cell.angle_beta   90.00
_cell.angle_gamma   90.00
#
_symmetry.space_group_name_H-M   'P 1'
#
loop_
_entity.id
_entity.type
_entity.pdbx_description
1 polymer ?
#
loop_
_entity_poly.entity_id
_entity_poly.type
_entity_poly.pdbx_seq_one_letter_code
_entity_poly.pdbx_strand_id
1 'polypeptide(L)'
;GRDVEQIVRDLIEAGISIVRDAKRKEVSAAAHINAEERVLNALVGEKSSDTTRQNFRKKLREGQLDEKEIEVEVADTGGGMGGFEIPGMPGASMGMVNLNDILGKAMGGRTKTRKLTVRESYQLLIAEESDKLLDDEQVVQDAIDAVENNGIVFLDEIDKICVRSERSGGDVSREGVQRDLLPLIEGTVVATKHGPVKTDHILFIASGAFHQSKPSDLLPELQGRLPIRVELRALTQEDFRRILTEPESSLIKQYIALMGTEEVELEFTEDG
;
A
#
# COMPACT_ATOMS: atom_id res chain seq x y z
N GLY A 1 9.57 -11.57 20.25
CA GLY A 1 10.25 -10.69 19.28
C GLY A 1 9.43 -10.68 18.02
N ARG A 2 9.49 -9.61 17.22
CA ARG A 2 8.91 -9.65 15.87
C ARG A 2 9.67 -10.68 15.06
N ASP A 3 8.92 -11.55 14.40
CA ASP A 3 9.41 -12.58 13.50
C ASP A 3 9.99 -11.92 12.24
N VAL A 4 11.22 -12.28 11.86
CA VAL A 4 11.94 -11.69 10.72
C VAL A 4 11.23 -11.99 9.40
N GLU A 5 10.47 -13.09 9.34
CA GLU A 5 9.59 -13.41 8.21
C GLU A 5 8.51 -12.36 7.95
N GLN A 6 8.20 -11.49 8.94
CA GLN A 6 7.26 -10.39 8.75
C GLN A 6 7.69 -9.45 7.62
N ILE A 7 9.00 -9.32 7.35
CA ILE A 7 9.52 -8.53 6.23
C ILE A 7 8.92 -9.00 4.90
N VAL A 8 8.89 -10.31 4.66
CA VAL A 8 8.34 -10.89 3.42
C VAL A 8 6.82 -10.80 3.41
N ARG A 9 6.17 -10.96 4.58
CA ARG A 9 4.72 -10.79 4.71
C ARG A 9 4.28 -9.36 4.41
N ASP A 10 5.04 -8.35 4.85
CA ASP A 10 4.75 -6.95 4.54
C ASP A 10 5.04 -6.63 3.07
N LEU A 11 6.11 -7.22 2.51
CA LEU A 11 6.46 -7.07 1.10
C LEU A 11 5.35 -7.62 0.17
N ILE A 12 4.73 -8.75 0.50
CA ILE A 12 3.60 -9.27 -0.30
C ILE A 12 2.34 -8.40 -0.20
N GLU A 13 2.05 -7.79 0.96
CA GLU A 13 0.93 -6.83 1.05
C GLU A 13 1.17 -5.61 0.15
N ALA A 14 2.40 -5.08 0.15
CA ALA A 14 2.78 -3.99 -0.74
C ALA A 14 2.68 -4.40 -2.22
N GLY A 15 3.16 -5.60 -2.56
CA GLY A 15 3.06 -6.18 -3.90
C GLY A 15 1.62 -6.30 -4.38
N ILE A 16 0.71 -6.81 -3.53
CA ILE A 16 -0.72 -6.92 -3.83
C ILE A 16 -1.33 -5.54 -4.09
N SER A 17 -0.99 -4.53 -3.28
CA SER A 17 -1.47 -3.16 -3.50
C SER A 17 -1.04 -2.62 -4.87
N ILE A 18 0.25 -2.79 -5.22
CA ILE A 18 0.81 -2.33 -6.49
C ILE A 18 0.14 -3.03 -7.68
N VAL A 19 0.02 -4.35 -7.64
CA VAL A 19 -0.61 -5.14 -8.71
C VAL A 19 -2.09 -4.82 -8.83
N ARG A 20 -2.80 -4.69 -7.72
CA ARG A 20 -4.22 -4.29 -7.70
C ARG A 20 -4.41 -2.93 -8.36
N ASP A 21 -3.59 -1.94 -8.01
CA ASP A 21 -3.68 -0.60 -8.59
C ASP A 21 -3.33 -0.58 -10.09
N ALA A 22 -2.41 -1.44 -10.54
CA ALA A 22 -2.13 -1.63 -11.96
C ALA A 22 -3.36 -2.22 -12.69
N LYS A 23 -3.94 -3.31 -12.18
CA LYS A 23 -5.11 -3.96 -12.79
C LYS A 23 -6.37 -3.09 -12.77
N ARG A 24 -6.58 -2.28 -11.72
CA ARG A 24 -7.66 -1.28 -11.68
C ARG A 24 -7.59 -0.31 -12.85
N LYS A 25 -6.38 0.07 -13.28
CA LYS A 25 -6.19 0.93 -14.45
C LYS A 25 -6.57 0.22 -15.75
N GLU A 26 -6.28 -1.08 -15.87
CA GLU A 26 -6.63 -1.89 -17.04
C GLU A 26 -8.15 -2.04 -17.21
N VAL A 27 -8.89 -2.25 -16.11
CA VAL A 27 -10.36 -2.39 -16.14
C VAL A 27 -11.11 -1.06 -16.07
N SER A 28 -10.40 0.07 -16.01
CA SER A 28 -10.99 1.39 -15.75
C SER A 28 -12.09 1.77 -16.75
N ALA A 29 -11.91 1.46 -18.04
CA ALA A 29 -12.91 1.77 -19.06
C ALA A 29 -14.22 0.99 -18.85
N ALA A 30 -14.13 -0.31 -18.51
CA ALA A 30 -15.30 -1.13 -18.22
C ALA A 30 -15.97 -0.69 -16.90
N ALA A 31 -15.18 -0.36 -15.88
CA ALA A 31 -15.67 0.16 -14.61
C ALA A 31 -16.45 1.48 -14.79
N HIS A 32 -15.97 2.39 -15.64
CA HIS A 32 -16.69 3.63 -15.96
C HIS A 32 -18.05 3.38 -16.61
N ILE A 33 -18.13 2.41 -17.53
CA ILE A 33 -19.40 2.04 -18.18
C ILE A 33 -20.38 1.48 -17.13
N ASN A 34 -19.93 0.57 -16.28
CA ASN A 34 -20.78 -0.02 -15.23
C ASN A 34 -21.23 1.02 -14.19
N ALA A 35 -20.34 1.94 -13.80
CA ALA A 35 -20.66 3.04 -12.90
C ALA A 35 -21.69 3.99 -13.53
N GLU A 36 -21.53 4.32 -14.82
CA GLU A 36 -22.51 5.11 -15.58
C GLU A 36 -23.88 4.43 -15.61
N GLU A 37 -23.95 3.12 -15.82
CA GLU A 37 -25.22 2.37 -15.78
C GLU A 37 -25.88 2.41 -14.40
N ARG A 38 -25.11 2.32 -13.29
CA ARG A 38 -25.66 2.43 -11.94
C ARG A 38 -26.24 3.82 -11.66
N VAL A 39 -25.55 4.88 -12.09
CA VAL A 39 -26.04 6.26 -12.00
C VAL A 39 -27.32 6.43 -12.82
N LEU A 40 -27.36 5.91 -14.04
CA LEU A 40 -28.54 5.97 -14.89
C LEU A 40 -29.72 5.23 -14.27
N ASN A 41 -29.51 4.04 -13.70
CA ASN A 41 -30.55 3.30 -13.01
C ASN A 41 -31.10 4.06 -11.80
N ALA A 42 -30.26 4.78 -11.05
CA ALA A 42 -30.71 5.65 -9.95
C ALA A 42 -31.50 6.87 -10.46
N LEU A 43 -31.17 7.43 -11.62
CA LEU A 43 -31.82 8.62 -12.18
C LEU A 43 -33.16 8.36 -12.87
N VAL A 44 -33.26 7.28 -13.64
CA VAL A 44 -34.44 6.99 -14.47
C VAL A 44 -35.18 5.71 -14.09
N GLY A 45 -34.62 4.91 -13.19
CA GLY A 45 -35.13 3.59 -12.81
C GLY A 45 -34.76 2.50 -13.80
N GLU A 46 -34.60 1.27 -13.30
CA GLU A 46 -34.21 0.10 -14.10
C GLU A 46 -35.17 -0.20 -15.26
N LYS A 47 -36.46 0.08 -15.09
CA LYS A 47 -37.52 -0.20 -16.09
C LYS A 47 -37.75 0.94 -17.09
N SER A 48 -36.88 1.95 -17.13
CA SER A 48 -37.00 3.04 -18.10
C SER A 48 -36.81 2.56 -19.54
N SER A 49 -37.47 3.26 -20.47
CA SER A 49 -37.32 2.98 -21.92
C SER A 49 -35.91 3.29 -22.40
N ASP A 50 -35.42 2.52 -23.39
CA ASP A 50 -34.08 2.72 -23.96
C ASP A 50 -33.87 4.15 -24.49
N THR A 51 -34.89 4.74 -25.09
CA THR A 51 -34.83 6.13 -25.58
C THR A 51 -34.62 7.13 -24.43
N THR A 52 -35.30 6.94 -23.30
CA THR A 52 -35.10 7.76 -22.10
C THR A 52 -33.69 7.58 -21.56
N ARG A 53 -33.21 6.34 -21.47
CA ARG A 53 -31.88 6.00 -20.95
C ARG A 53 -30.77 6.61 -21.81
N GLN A 54 -30.88 6.53 -23.15
CA GLN A 54 -29.91 7.15 -24.06
C GLN A 54 -29.87 8.68 -23.95
N ASN A 55 -31.04 9.33 -23.82
CA ASN A 55 -31.10 10.77 -23.63
C ASN A 55 -30.44 11.21 -22.32
N PHE A 56 -30.68 10.49 -21.22
CA PHE A 56 -30.05 10.78 -19.93
C PHE A 56 -28.55 10.49 -19.94
N ARG A 57 -28.11 9.42 -20.61
CA ARG A 57 -26.69 9.11 -20.84
C ARG A 57 -25.96 10.26 -21.52
N LYS A 58 -26.56 10.83 -22.57
CA LYS A 58 -25.98 12.00 -23.26
C LYS A 58 -25.85 13.19 -22.31
N LYS A 59 -26.93 13.53 -21.58
CA LYS A 59 -26.91 14.63 -20.60
C LYS A 59 -25.90 14.43 -19.47
N LEU A 60 -25.71 13.18 -19.04
CA LEU A 60 -24.74 12.80 -18.01
C LEU A 60 -23.32 13.06 -18.49
N ARG A 61 -22.98 12.61 -19.70
CA ARG A 61 -21.65 12.85 -20.31
C ARG A 61 -21.39 14.31 -20.64
N GLU A 62 -22.44 15.09 -20.88
CA GLU A 62 -22.38 16.55 -21.05
C GLU A 62 -22.28 17.31 -19.71
N GLY A 63 -22.24 16.63 -18.55
CA GLY A 63 -22.10 17.24 -17.22
C GLY A 63 -23.35 17.98 -16.73
N GLN A 64 -24.49 17.84 -17.41
CA GLN A 64 -25.72 18.58 -17.09
C GLN A 64 -26.46 18.04 -15.85
N LEU A 65 -26.01 16.93 -15.29
CA LEU A 65 -26.67 16.22 -14.19
C LEU A 65 -25.82 16.15 -12.92
N ASP A 66 -24.62 16.74 -12.93
CA ASP A 66 -23.61 16.64 -11.86
C ASP A 66 -24.15 17.00 -10.47
N GLU A 67 -24.97 18.05 -10.39
CA GLU A 67 -25.53 18.59 -9.14
C GLU A 67 -26.79 17.85 -8.66
N LYS A 68 -27.35 16.94 -9.46
CA LYS A 68 -28.53 16.19 -9.04
C LYS A 68 -28.18 15.21 -7.93
N GLU A 69 -29.02 15.17 -6.91
CA GLU A 69 -28.93 14.15 -5.87
C GLU A 69 -29.50 12.81 -6.37
N ILE A 70 -28.77 11.75 -6.11
CA ILE A 70 -29.18 10.37 -6.35
C ILE A 70 -29.01 9.54 -5.09
N GLU A 71 -29.79 8.47 -5.00
CA GLU A 71 -29.60 7.44 -3.98
C GLU A 71 -28.95 6.25 -4.63
N VAL A 72 -27.76 5.89 -4.18
CA VAL A 72 -27.02 4.73 -4.66
C VAL A 72 -26.70 3.82 -3.48
N GLU A 73 -26.87 2.53 -3.69
CA GLU A 73 -26.35 1.52 -2.77
C GLU A 73 -24.83 1.52 -2.89
N VAL A 74 -24.09 1.65 -1.80
CA VAL A 74 -22.62 1.52 -1.81
C VAL A 74 -22.22 0.46 -0.81
N ALA A 75 -21.05 -0.14 -0.99
CA ALA A 75 -20.51 -1.10 -0.03
C ALA A 75 -20.39 -0.44 1.35
N ASP A 76 -20.99 -1.07 2.35
CA ASP A 76 -20.90 -0.65 3.74
C ASP A 76 -19.57 -1.13 4.32
N THR A 77 -18.56 -0.27 4.27
CA THR A 77 -17.28 -0.48 4.95
C THR A 77 -17.38 -0.22 6.47
N GLY A 78 -18.58 0.11 6.98
CA GLY A 78 -18.90 0.25 8.40
C GLY A 78 -18.97 -1.09 9.13
N GLY A 79 -17.88 -1.85 9.09
CA GLY A 79 -17.72 -3.15 9.75
C GLY A 79 -16.82 -3.14 10.99
N GLY A 80 -16.38 -1.98 11.47
CA GLY A 80 -15.74 -1.85 12.78
C GLY A 80 -16.77 -1.80 13.89
N MET A 81 -17.53 -2.88 14.11
CA MET A 81 -18.45 -2.95 15.23
C MET A 81 -17.60 -3.01 16.51
N GLY A 82 -17.65 -1.92 17.30
CA GLY A 82 -17.03 -1.84 18.61
C GLY A 82 -17.35 -3.10 19.42
N GLY A 83 -16.34 -3.63 20.08
CA GLY A 83 -16.46 -4.84 20.89
C GLY A 83 -17.66 -4.75 21.81
N PHE A 84 -18.60 -5.68 21.64
CA PHE A 84 -19.70 -5.83 22.57
C PHE A 84 -19.14 -6.49 23.82
N GLU A 85 -18.71 -5.70 24.81
CA GLU A 85 -18.35 -6.21 26.12
C GLU A 85 -19.61 -6.72 26.82
N ILE A 86 -19.73 -8.05 26.94
CA ILE A 86 -20.72 -8.67 27.82
C ILE A 86 -20.28 -8.38 29.26
N PRO A 87 -21.08 -7.66 30.06
CA PRO A 87 -20.73 -7.39 31.46
C PRO A 87 -20.67 -8.71 32.24
N GLY A 88 -19.48 -9.05 32.76
CA GLY A 88 -19.31 -10.16 33.71
C GLY A 88 -18.40 -11.31 33.31
N MET A 89 -17.77 -11.31 32.12
CA MET A 89 -16.84 -12.38 31.70
C MET A 89 -15.52 -11.82 31.16
N PRO A 90 -14.44 -11.77 31.99
CA PRO A 90 -13.11 -11.42 31.52
C PRO A 90 -12.52 -12.60 30.72
N GLY A 91 -12.22 -12.39 29.43
CA GLY A 91 -11.39 -13.32 28.65
C GLY A 91 -12.01 -14.02 27.43
N ALA A 92 -13.27 -13.76 27.08
CA ALA A 92 -13.94 -14.44 25.96
C ALA A 92 -13.88 -13.69 24.59
N SER A 93 -13.16 -12.55 24.49
CA SER A 93 -13.27 -11.64 23.33
C SER A 93 -12.38 -11.92 22.11
N MET A 94 -11.59 -12.99 22.09
CA MET A 94 -10.58 -13.21 21.03
C MET A 94 -11.06 -14.03 19.82
N GLY A 95 -12.26 -14.63 19.85
CA GLY A 95 -12.70 -15.59 18.81
C GLY A 95 -13.78 -15.11 17.84
N MET A 96 -14.53 -14.04 18.15
CA MET A 96 -15.72 -13.66 17.37
C MET A 96 -15.50 -12.55 16.34
N VAL A 97 -14.33 -11.89 16.34
CA VAL A 97 -14.06 -10.78 15.41
C VAL A 97 -13.79 -11.28 13.99
N ASN A 98 -13.12 -12.43 13.81
CA ASN A 98 -12.84 -12.99 12.48
C ASN A 98 -14.04 -13.69 11.83
N LEU A 99 -14.98 -14.23 12.62
CA LEU A 99 -16.09 -15.00 12.06
C LEU A 99 -17.16 -14.11 11.41
N ASN A 100 -17.37 -12.89 11.94
CA ASN A 100 -18.29 -11.92 11.37
C ASN A 100 -17.80 -11.32 10.05
N ASP A 101 -16.49 -11.10 9.93
CA ASP A 101 -15.89 -10.51 8.72
C ASP A 101 -15.86 -11.52 7.55
N ILE A 102 -15.63 -12.80 7.88
CA ILE A 102 -15.73 -13.92 6.92
C ILE A 102 -17.19 -14.18 6.52
N LEU A 103 -18.14 -14.13 7.46
CA LEU A 103 -19.57 -14.30 7.18
C LEU A 103 -20.15 -13.14 6.36
N GLY A 104 -19.69 -11.91 6.61
CA GLY A 104 -20.07 -10.72 5.84
C GLY A 104 -19.60 -10.77 4.39
N LYS A 105 -18.38 -11.26 4.14
CA LYS A 105 -17.87 -11.51 2.77
C LYS A 105 -18.59 -12.67 2.07
N ALA A 106 -18.94 -13.72 2.79
CA ALA A 106 -19.66 -14.88 2.23
C ALA A 106 -21.14 -14.60 1.87
N MET A 107 -21.78 -13.62 2.50
CA MET A 107 -23.16 -13.18 2.20
C MET A 107 -23.25 -11.97 1.24
N GLY A 108 -22.16 -11.65 0.52
CA GLY A 108 -22.20 -10.65 -0.56
C GLY A 108 -21.92 -9.21 -0.12
N GLY A 109 -21.36 -9.00 1.07
CA GLY A 109 -21.07 -7.67 1.60
C GLY A 109 -22.34 -6.91 1.98
N ARG A 110 -22.31 -6.17 3.08
CA ARG A 110 -23.43 -5.29 3.43
C ARG A 110 -23.37 -4.10 2.48
N THR A 111 -24.48 -3.75 1.85
CA THR A 111 -24.62 -2.48 1.12
C THR A 111 -25.46 -1.51 1.95
N LYS A 112 -25.17 -0.22 1.82
CA LYS A 112 -25.93 0.85 2.45
C LYS A 112 -26.29 1.89 1.42
N THR A 113 -27.56 2.26 1.37
CA THR A 113 -28.03 3.37 0.54
C THR A 113 -27.46 4.68 1.08
N ARG A 114 -26.75 5.42 0.23
CA ARG A 114 -26.29 6.78 0.53
C ARG A 114 -26.86 7.74 -0.49
N LYS A 115 -27.27 8.90 -0.01
CA LYS A 115 -27.71 10.02 -0.83
C LYS A 115 -26.52 10.94 -1.08
N LEU A 116 -26.21 11.17 -2.34
CA LEU A 116 -25.05 11.94 -2.78
C LEU A 116 -25.29 12.54 -4.17
N THR A 117 -24.47 13.51 -4.57
CA THR A 117 -24.58 14.08 -5.92
C THR A 117 -24.07 13.11 -6.98
N VAL A 118 -24.55 13.25 -8.22
CA VAL A 118 -24.04 12.48 -9.36
C VAL A 118 -22.52 12.61 -9.47
N ARG A 119 -21.98 13.82 -9.32
CA ARG A 119 -20.53 14.05 -9.38
C ARG A 119 -19.76 13.26 -8.33
N GLU A 120 -20.20 13.30 -7.07
CA GLU A 120 -19.55 12.56 -5.98
C GLU A 120 -19.71 11.04 -6.14
N SER A 121 -20.82 10.59 -6.74
CA SER A 121 -21.09 9.15 -6.93
C SER A 121 -20.07 8.48 -7.83
N TYR A 122 -19.59 9.19 -8.86
CA TYR A 122 -18.78 8.58 -9.90
C TYR A 122 -17.47 8.00 -9.38
N GLN A 123 -16.73 8.74 -8.55
CA GLN A 123 -15.46 8.24 -8.02
C GLN A 123 -15.65 7.00 -7.15
N LEU A 124 -16.69 6.99 -6.31
CA LEU A 124 -17.02 5.86 -5.45
C LEU A 124 -17.46 4.64 -6.26
N LEU A 125 -18.37 4.84 -7.21
CA LEU A 125 -18.91 3.76 -8.05
C LEU A 125 -17.84 3.19 -8.97
N ILE A 126 -16.97 4.01 -9.56
CA ILE A 126 -15.86 3.51 -10.39
C ILE A 126 -14.93 2.64 -9.55
N ALA A 127 -14.59 3.05 -8.32
CA ALA A 127 -13.74 2.24 -7.46
C ALA A 127 -14.39 0.88 -7.14
N GLU A 128 -15.68 0.86 -6.77
CA GLU A 128 -16.43 -0.38 -6.51
C GLU A 128 -16.54 -1.28 -7.75
N GLU A 129 -16.89 -0.71 -8.90
CA GLU A 129 -17.03 -1.49 -10.14
C GLU A 129 -15.68 -2.01 -10.64
N SER A 130 -14.61 -1.23 -10.47
CA SER A 130 -13.25 -1.72 -10.73
C SER A 130 -12.95 -2.93 -9.84
N ASP A 131 -13.21 -2.86 -8.54
CA ASP A 131 -12.92 -3.95 -7.61
C ASP A 131 -13.71 -5.22 -7.92
N LYS A 132 -14.97 -5.10 -8.36
CA LYS A 132 -15.79 -6.25 -8.79
C LYS A 132 -15.27 -6.93 -10.06
N LEU A 133 -14.58 -6.18 -10.92
CA LEU A 133 -14.02 -6.69 -12.17
C LEU A 133 -12.64 -7.35 -11.97
N LEU A 134 -12.05 -7.22 -10.79
CA LEU A 134 -10.79 -7.86 -10.47
C LEU A 134 -10.99 -9.31 -10.06
N ASP A 135 -10.10 -10.16 -10.56
CA ASP A 135 -9.90 -11.50 -10.04
C ASP A 135 -8.86 -11.43 -8.91
N ASP A 136 -9.33 -11.52 -7.66
CA ASP A 136 -8.47 -11.47 -6.48
C ASP A 136 -7.47 -12.64 -6.43
N GLU A 137 -7.81 -13.82 -6.95
CA GLU A 137 -6.88 -14.96 -7.00
C GLU A 137 -5.74 -14.66 -7.97
N GLN A 138 -6.06 -14.13 -9.15
CA GLN A 138 -5.04 -13.72 -10.11
C GLN A 138 -4.21 -12.52 -9.63
N VAL A 139 -4.82 -11.56 -8.91
CA VAL A 139 -4.08 -10.45 -8.27
C VAL A 139 -3.03 -10.99 -7.30
N VAL A 140 -3.42 -11.93 -6.44
CA VAL A 140 -2.52 -12.55 -5.46
C VAL A 140 -1.40 -13.32 -6.17
N GLN A 141 -1.73 -14.12 -7.18
CA GLN A 141 -0.73 -14.88 -7.93
C GLN A 141 0.30 -13.96 -8.62
N ASP A 142 -0.17 -12.92 -9.31
CA ASP A 142 0.71 -11.97 -9.99
C ASP A 142 1.57 -11.18 -8.97
N ALA A 143 1.03 -10.90 -7.79
CA ALA A 143 1.77 -10.24 -6.72
C ALA A 143 2.86 -11.14 -6.12
N ILE A 144 2.60 -12.44 -5.94
CA ILE A 144 3.62 -13.41 -5.54
C ILE A 144 4.73 -13.43 -6.59
N ASP A 145 4.37 -13.59 -7.87
CA ASP A 145 5.35 -13.61 -8.96
C ASP A 145 6.17 -12.30 -9.02
N ALA A 146 5.53 -11.15 -8.82
CA ALA A 146 6.21 -9.86 -8.78
C ALA A 146 7.17 -9.73 -7.59
N VAL A 147 6.78 -10.20 -6.40
CA VAL A 147 7.62 -10.17 -5.20
C VAL A 147 8.79 -11.13 -5.33
N GLU A 148 8.56 -12.36 -5.79
CA GLU A 148 9.62 -13.35 -5.95
C GLU A 148 10.68 -12.86 -6.95
N ASN A 149 10.29 -12.24 -8.06
CA ASN A 149 11.22 -11.88 -9.15
C ASN A 149 11.74 -10.44 -9.12
N ASN A 150 10.99 -9.50 -8.53
CA ASN A 150 11.32 -8.06 -8.55
C ASN A 150 11.26 -7.42 -7.15
N GLY A 151 11.05 -8.22 -6.10
CA GLY A 151 10.98 -7.72 -4.73
C GLY A 151 12.29 -7.06 -4.31
N ILE A 152 12.18 -5.93 -3.61
CA ILE A 152 13.31 -5.22 -3.03
C ILE A 152 13.04 -5.04 -1.54
N VAL A 153 13.98 -5.47 -0.71
CA VAL A 153 13.97 -5.26 0.73
C VAL A 153 15.10 -4.32 1.12
N PHE A 154 14.77 -3.23 1.80
CA PHE A 154 15.74 -2.30 2.36
C PHE A 154 15.88 -2.52 3.88
N LEU A 155 17.06 -2.93 4.32
CA LEU A 155 17.42 -3.16 5.72
C LEU A 155 18.26 -1.98 6.23
N ASP A 156 17.62 -1.05 6.93
CA ASP A 156 18.32 0.10 7.50
C ASP A 156 19.03 -0.23 8.82
N GLU A 157 20.05 0.56 9.13
CA GLU A 157 20.84 0.47 10.37
C GLU A 157 21.37 -0.95 10.70
N ILE A 158 21.79 -1.71 9.68
CA ILE A 158 22.35 -3.07 9.87
C ILE A 158 23.61 -3.06 10.75
N ASP A 159 24.30 -1.92 10.85
CA ASP A 159 25.47 -1.75 11.70
C ASP A 159 25.16 -1.85 13.21
N LYS A 160 23.89 -1.69 13.61
CA LYS A 160 23.44 -1.81 15.00
C LYS A 160 23.40 -3.25 15.51
N ILE A 161 23.23 -4.22 14.60
CA ILE A 161 23.17 -5.64 14.92
C ILE A 161 24.53 -6.33 14.82
N CYS A 162 25.60 -5.61 14.45
CA CYS A 162 26.97 -6.12 14.54
C CYS A 162 27.36 -6.41 16.01
N VAL A 163 28.16 -7.47 16.19
CA VAL A 163 28.72 -7.84 17.49
C VAL A 163 29.96 -6.99 17.76
N ARG A 164 30.07 -6.43 18.97
CA ARG A 164 31.29 -5.71 19.36
C ARG A 164 32.30 -6.72 19.91
N SER A 165 33.50 -6.71 19.35
CA SER A 165 34.59 -7.64 19.67
C SER A 165 35.07 -7.63 21.13
N GLU A 166 34.60 -6.71 22.00
CA GLU A 166 35.14 -6.52 23.35
C GLU A 166 34.16 -6.81 24.53
N ARG A 167 32.88 -7.16 24.32
CA ARG A 167 31.93 -7.32 25.46
C ARG A 167 30.94 -8.49 25.33
N SER A 168 31.42 -9.68 25.73
CA SER A 168 30.74 -10.98 25.78
C SER A 168 29.40 -11.09 26.57
N GLY A 169 28.77 -10.02 27.05
CA GLY A 169 27.63 -10.08 27.97
C GLY A 169 26.24 -9.79 27.38
N GLY A 170 26.15 -9.21 26.17
CA GLY A 170 24.87 -8.78 25.56
C GLY A 170 24.72 -9.09 24.08
N ASP A 171 25.67 -9.83 23.50
CA ASP A 171 25.83 -9.98 22.05
C ASP A 171 24.90 -11.04 21.43
N VAL A 172 24.39 -11.99 22.23
CA VAL A 172 23.56 -13.11 21.76
C VAL A 172 22.29 -12.62 21.05
N SER A 173 21.69 -11.52 21.51
CA SER A 173 20.47 -10.99 20.91
C SER A 173 20.72 -10.29 19.57
N ARG A 174 21.92 -9.73 19.34
CA ARG A 174 22.23 -9.00 18.10
C ARG A 174 22.66 -9.96 17.00
N GLU A 175 23.48 -10.94 17.37
CA GLU A 175 23.85 -12.05 16.50
C GLU A 175 22.62 -12.88 16.11
N GLY A 176 21.68 -13.09 17.05
CA GLY A 176 20.42 -13.76 16.79
C GLY A 176 19.64 -13.14 15.62
N VAL A 177 19.52 -11.81 15.58
CA VAL A 177 18.85 -11.11 14.47
C VAL A 177 19.54 -11.35 13.13
N GLN A 178 20.88 -11.35 13.11
CA GLN A 178 21.62 -11.68 11.89
C GLN A 178 21.34 -13.13 11.44
N ARG A 179 21.33 -14.08 12.38
CA ARG A 179 21.04 -15.50 12.10
C ARG A 179 19.61 -15.69 11.58
N ASP A 180 18.65 -14.96 12.14
CA ASP A 180 17.25 -15.00 11.71
C ASP A 180 17.04 -14.36 10.32
N LEU A 181 17.89 -13.39 9.93
CA LEU A 181 17.89 -12.78 8.60
C LEU A 181 18.53 -13.66 7.51
N LEU A 182 19.47 -14.53 7.88
CA LEU A 182 20.20 -15.36 6.92
C LEU A 182 19.27 -16.16 6.01
N PRO A 183 18.29 -16.95 6.51
CA PRO A 183 17.41 -17.74 5.63
C PRO A 183 16.69 -16.90 4.57
N LEU A 184 16.30 -15.66 4.88
CA LEU A 184 15.64 -14.77 3.92
C LEU A 184 16.57 -14.32 2.79
N ILE A 185 17.84 -14.05 3.11
CA ILE A 185 18.82 -13.57 2.14
C ILE A 185 19.43 -14.75 1.36
N GLU A 186 19.53 -15.92 1.97
CA GLU A 186 20.05 -17.14 1.33
C GLU A 186 19.05 -17.79 0.36
N GLY A 187 17.76 -17.54 0.55
CA GLY A 187 16.67 -18.19 -0.16
C GLY A 187 15.97 -19.22 0.73
N THR A 188 14.76 -18.86 1.14
CA THR A 188 13.80 -19.72 1.86
C THR A 188 12.38 -19.49 1.37
N VAL A 189 11.49 -20.41 1.73
CA VAL A 189 10.05 -20.29 1.49
C VAL A 189 9.39 -19.76 2.76
N VAL A 190 8.81 -18.57 2.68
CA VAL A 190 8.05 -17.97 3.78
C VAL A 190 6.57 -18.23 3.58
N ALA A 191 5.91 -18.78 4.60
CA ALA A 191 4.47 -18.96 4.59
C ALA A 191 3.77 -17.63 4.87
N THR A 192 2.88 -17.22 3.96
CA THR A 192 2.02 -16.04 4.13
C THR A 192 0.56 -16.45 4.07
N LYS A 193 -0.35 -15.56 4.48
CA LYS A 193 -1.80 -15.80 4.35
C LYS A 193 -2.27 -15.88 2.88
N HIS A 194 -1.44 -15.44 1.94
CA HIS A 194 -1.73 -15.41 0.50
C HIS A 194 -1.10 -16.58 -0.26
N GLY A 195 -0.28 -17.38 0.42
CA GLY A 195 0.48 -18.47 -0.20
C GLY A 195 1.96 -18.47 0.22
N PRO A 196 2.71 -19.51 -0.16
CA PRO A 196 4.15 -19.54 0.02
C PRO A 196 4.84 -18.52 -0.90
N VAL A 197 5.85 -17.82 -0.38
CA VAL A 197 6.69 -16.87 -1.15
C VAL A 197 8.15 -17.27 -1.04
N LYS A 198 8.82 -17.44 -2.17
CA LYS A 198 10.26 -17.71 -2.27
C LYS A 198 11.06 -16.41 -2.24
N THR A 199 12.20 -16.44 -1.58
CA THR A 199 13.04 -15.25 -1.37
C THR A 199 14.32 -15.26 -2.20
N ASP A 200 14.56 -16.32 -2.98
CA ASP A 200 15.79 -16.58 -3.75
C ASP A 200 16.21 -15.45 -4.69
N HIS A 201 15.26 -14.67 -5.21
CA HIS A 201 15.51 -13.60 -6.18
C HIS A 201 15.12 -12.20 -5.67
N ILE A 202 14.81 -12.08 -4.38
CA ILE A 202 14.58 -10.77 -3.76
C ILE A 202 15.90 -10.04 -3.61
N LEU A 203 15.94 -8.78 -4.05
CA LEU A 203 17.10 -7.92 -3.86
C LEU A 203 17.10 -7.35 -2.44
N PHE A 204 18.14 -7.64 -1.67
CA PHE A 204 18.36 -7.03 -0.37
C PHE A 204 19.38 -5.90 -0.47
N ILE A 205 19.00 -4.73 0.04
CA ILE A 205 19.85 -3.56 0.18
C ILE A 205 19.98 -3.27 1.67
N ALA A 206 21.19 -3.34 2.21
CA ALA A 206 21.44 -3.02 3.60
C ALA A 206 22.22 -1.70 3.73
N SER A 207 21.79 -0.83 4.64
CA SER A 207 22.48 0.42 4.98
C SER A 207 22.92 0.43 6.43
N GLY A 208 23.95 1.21 6.72
CA GLY A 208 24.44 1.44 8.07
C GLY A 208 25.52 2.52 8.05
N ALA A 209 25.64 3.26 9.16
CA ALA A 209 26.66 4.30 9.27
C ALA A 209 28.06 3.73 9.56
N PHE A 210 28.12 2.56 10.23
CA PHE A 210 29.37 1.85 10.55
C PHE A 210 30.39 2.74 11.29
N HIS A 211 29.92 3.64 12.16
CA HIS A 211 30.79 4.49 12.99
C HIS A 211 31.42 3.72 14.17
N GLN A 212 30.70 2.75 14.71
CA GLN A 212 31.07 2.00 15.93
C GLN A 212 31.27 0.50 15.66
N SER A 213 31.09 0.08 14.43
CA SER A 213 31.25 -1.29 13.93
C SER A 213 31.73 -1.21 12.49
N LYS A 214 32.32 -2.28 12.00
CA LYS A 214 32.74 -2.41 10.60
C LYS A 214 31.89 -3.46 9.91
N PRO A 215 31.77 -3.44 8.58
CA PRO A 215 31.14 -4.53 7.83
C PRO A 215 31.77 -5.90 8.11
N SER A 216 33.05 -5.94 8.50
CA SER A 216 33.75 -7.17 8.93
C SER A 216 33.23 -7.78 10.24
N ASP A 217 32.47 -7.00 11.02
CA ASP A 217 31.92 -7.43 12.32
C ASP A 217 30.54 -8.09 12.18
N LEU A 218 30.00 -8.18 10.95
CA LEU A 218 28.86 -9.02 10.62
C LEU A 218 29.27 -10.50 10.57
N LEU A 219 28.30 -11.41 10.71
CA LEU A 219 28.53 -12.84 10.54
C LEU A 219 29.16 -13.13 9.15
N PRO A 220 30.17 -14.01 9.06
CA PRO A 220 30.81 -14.35 7.79
C PRO A 220 29.83 -14.77 6.69
N GLU A 221 28.78 -15.50 7.07
CA GLU A 221 27.70 -15.94 6.20
C GLU A 221 26.96 -14.75 5.57
N LEU A 222 26.62 -13.75 6.38
CA LEU A 222 25.90 -12.55 5.93
C LEU A 222 26.79 -11.67 5.04
N GLN A 223 28.08 -11.56 5.38
CA GLN A 223 29.06 -10.86 4.54
C GLN A 223 29.17 -11.49 3.15
N GLY A 224 29.13 -12.83 3.06
CA GLY A 224 29.15 -13.55 1.78
C GLY A 224 27.94 -13.28 0.90
N ARG A 225 26.79 -12.92 1.50
CA ARG A 225 25.55 -12.57 0.79
C ARG A 225 25.39 -11.09 0.47
N LEU A 226 26.28 -10.23 1.00
CA LEU A 226 26.36 -8.79 0.69
C LEU A 226 27.67 -8.47 -0.05
N PRO A 227 27.86 -8.98 -1.28
CA PRO A 227 29.12 -8.85 -2.01
C PRO A 227 29.36 -7.44 -2.57
N ILE A 228 28.29 -6.72 -2.93
CA ILE A 228 28.38 -5.37 -3.46
C ILE A 228 28.44 -4.40 -2.28
N ARG A 229 29.51 -3.61 -2.22
CA ARG A 229 29.72 -2.61 -1.18
C ARG A 229 29.93 -1.26 -1.85
N VAL A 230 29.20 -0.26 -1.37
CA VAL A 230 29.29 1.12 -1.82
C VAL A 230 29.33 2.04 -0.61
N GLU A 231 30.15 3.07 -0.67
CA GLU A 231 30.23 4.10 0.36
C GLU A 231 29.64 5.40 -0.20
N LEU A 232 28.66 5.95 0.52
CA LEU A 232 28.05 7.24 0.15
C LEU A 232 28.79 8.35 0.87
N ARG A 233 29.13 9.42 0.12
CA ARG A 233 29.77 10.60 0.70
C ARG A 233 28.78 11.44 1.49
N ALA A 234 29.27 12.14 2.50
CA ALA A 234 28.50 13.16 3.21
C ALA A 234 28.07 14.28 2.25
N LEU A 235 26.91 14.87 2.54
CA LEU A 235 26.37 16.02 1.80
C LEU A 235 27.18 17.28 2.10
N THR A 236 27.47 18.04 1.06
CA THR A 236 28.08 19.37 1.15
C THR A 236 27.01 20.47 1.12
N GLN A 237 27.41 21.73 1.37
CA GLN A 237 26.51 22.88 1.24
C GLN A 237 25.93 22.99 -0.19
N GLU A 238 26.74 22.72 -1.21
CA GLU A 238 26.28 22.73 -2.60
C GLU A 238 25.25 21.63 -2.85
N ASP A 239 25.46 20.43 -2.30
CA ASP A 239 24.48 19.35 -2.43
C ASP A 239 23.13 19.74 -1.79
N PHE A 240 23.13 20.46 -0.66
CA PHE A 240 21.88 20.96 -0.07
C PHE A 240 21.15 21.95 -0.97
N ARG A 241 21.88 22.89 -1.60
CA ARG A 241 21.30 23.82 -2.57
C ARG A 241 20.61 23.05 -3.71
N ARG A 242 21.31 22.05 -4.26
CA ARG A 242 20.78 21.18 -5.32
C ARG A 242 19.57 20.38 -4.86
N ILE A 243 19.58 19.79 -3.65
CA ILE A 243 18.43 19.05 -3.08
C ILE A 243 17.19 19.94 -2.95
N LEU A 244 17.36 21.23 -2.65
CA LEU A 244 16.25 22.17 -2.52
C LEU A 244 15.65 22.62 -3.86
N THR A 245 16.41 22.57 -4.97
CA THR A 245 15.98 23.15 -6.25
C THR A 245 15.81 22.14 -7.38
N GLU A 246 16.66 21.12 -7.47
CA GLU A 246 16.72 20.22 -8.61
C GLU A 246 15.66 19.10 -8.59
N PRO A 247 15.46 18.34 -7.48
CA PRO A 247 14.49 17.24 -7.46
C PRO A 247 13.10 17.68 -7.93
N GLU A 248 12.39 16.79 -8.64
CA GLU A 248 11.07 17.09 -9.22
C GLU A 248 10.11 17.64 -8.17
N SER A 249 10.10 17.02 -6.99
CA SER A 249 9.31 17.42 -5.82
C SER A 249 10.19 17.95 -4.70
N SER A 250 11.10 18.88 -4.99
CA SER A 250 11.94 19.51 -3.96
C SER A 250 11.11 20.35 -2.95
N LEU A 251 11.65 20.58 -1.75
CA LEU A 251 10.93 21.32 -0.69
C LEU A 251 10.50 22.72 -1.16
N ILE A 252 11.36 23.46 -1.86
CA ILE A 252 11.01 24.79 -2.37
C ILE A 252 9.81 24.70 -3.33
N LYS A 253 9.84 23.77 -4.29
CA LYS A 253 8.73 23.58 -5.25
C LYS A 253 7.43 23.21 -4.54
N GLN A 254 7.50 22.36 -3.51
CA GLN A 254 6.34 22.01 -2.69
C GLN A 254 5.79 23.25 -1.97
N TYR A 255 6.63 24.08 -1.36
CA TYR A 255 6.20 25.31 -0.68
C TYR A 255 5.60 26.34 -1.63
N ILE A 256 6.19 26.54 -2.80
CA ILE A 256 5.63 27.43 -3.84
C ILE A 256 4.24 26.94 -4.25
N ALA A 257 4.09 25.63 -4.50
CA ALA A 257 2.80 25.05 -4.85
C ALA A 257 1.76 25.18 -3.72
N LEU A 258 2.17 24.97 -2.46
CA LEU A 258 1.31 25.12 -1.28
C LEU A 258 0.89 26.57 -1.03
N MET A 259 1.78 27.56 -1.18
CA MET A 259 1.40 28.98 -1.04
C MET A 259 0.50 29.42 -2.20
N GLY A 260 0.72 28.88 -3.39
CA GLY A 260 -0.13 29.13 -4.56
C GLY A 260 -1.59 28.70 -4.37
N THR A 261 -1.90 27.75 -3.47
CA THR A 261 -3.31 27.41 -3.16
C THR A 261 -4.04 28.51 -2.42
N GLU A 262 -3.31 29.37 -1.71
CA GLU A 262 -3.83 30.55 -1.01
C GLU A 262 -3.65 31.83 -1.85
N GLU A 263 -3.39 31.68 -3.16
CA GLU A 263 -3.13 32.78 -4.10
C GLU A 263 -1.92 33.65 -3.69
N VAL A 264 -0.97 33.07 -2.94
CA VAL A 264 0.28 33.73 -2.55
C VAL A 264 1.41 33.28 -3.47
N GLU A 265 2.01 34.23 -4.18
CA GLU A 265 3.19 34.00 -5.00
C GLU A 265 4.45 34.01 -4.12
N LEU A 266 5.20 32.91 -4.14
CA LEU A 266 6.44 32.74 -3.40
C LEU A 266 7.58 32.52 -4.39
N GLU A 267 8.63 33.34 -4.29
CA GLU A 267 9.85 33.21 -5.07
C GLU A 267 11.03 33.09 -4.10
N PHE A 268 11.91 32.11 -4.35
CA PHE A 268 13.18 31.97 -3.64
C PHE A 268 14.29 32.42 -4.56
N THR A 269 15.07 33.41 -4.12
CA THR A 269 16.20 33.93 -4.89
C THR A 269 17.41 33.01 -4.79
N GLU A 270 18.38 33.17 -5.68
CA GLU A 270 19.54 32.27 -5.75
C GLU A 270 20.45 32.31 -4.50
N ASP A 271 20.40 33.41 -3.75
CA ASP A 271 21.16 33.68 -2.52
C ASP A 271 20.47 33.15 -1.24
N GLY A 272 19.22 32.69 -1.35
CA GLY A 272 18.44 32.13 -0.24
C GLY A 272 17.45 33.12 0.36
#